data_AF-A0A963GQD0-F1
#
_entry.id   AF-A0A963GQD0-F1
#
_cell.length_a   1.000
_cell.length_b   1.000
_cell.length_c   1.000
_cell.angle_alpha   90.00
_cell.angle_beta   90.00
_cell.angle_gamma   90.00
#
_symmetry.space_group_name_H-M   'P 1'
#
loop_
_entity.id
_entity.type
_entity.pdbx_description
1 polymer ?
#
loop_
_entity_poly.entity_id
_entity_poly.type
_entity_poly.pdbx_seq_one_letter_code
_entity_poly.pdbx_strand_id
1 'polypeptide(L)'
;LTPLAETLAQEQGLAVYAELEPALDRLSIAYILAAFAELGADFSPGQRFTVNGLAEELEIADIHRRLFERLLDMLAEEGLLERDHALWRVVQMMQPADAKSPLTPLWKRGDFDAECAALLEQFPACVAELGLLRRCGAQLAAVLRGEVDALSLLFGEHSSAGELYGESPYARVVNHLLADAVAAMAARQPSGRCLRVLEIGAGTGGTTQAVLPSL
;
A
#
# COMPACT_ATOMS: atom_id res chain seq x y z
N LEU A 1 -28.12 -1.07 -9.12
CA LEU A 1 -26.78 -0.65 -8.63
C LEU A 1 -25.74 -1.72 -8.94
N THR A 2 -25.97 -3.00 -8.60
CA THR A 2 -25.03 -4.11 -8.90
C THR A 2 -24.62 -4.25 -10.38
N PRO A 3 -25.53 -4.15 -11.37
CA PRO A 3 -25.14 -4.28 -12.78
C PRO A 3 -24.25 -3.12 -13.27
N LEU A 4 -24.46 -1.92 -12.74
CA LEU A 4 -23.68 -0.72 -13.11
C LEU A 4 -22.25 -0.79 -12.55
N ALA A 5 -22.11 -1.24 -11.30
CA ALA A 5 -20.80 -1.42 -10.66
C ALA A 5 -19.97 -2.50 -11.37
N GLU A 6 -20.60 -3.60 -11.79
CA GLU A 6 -19.93 -4.67 -12.55
C GLU A 6 -19.48 -4.20 -13.94
N THR A 7 -20.33 -3.46 -14.67
CA THR A 7 -19.96 -2.86 -15.96
C THR A 7 -18.81 -1.88 -15.82
N LEU A 8 -18.88 -0.95 -14.86
CA LEU A 8 -17.80 0.02 -14.62
C LEU A 8 -16.50 -0.67 -14.18
N ALA A 9 -16.56 -1.70 -13.34
CA ALA A 9 -15.39 -2.47 -12.95
C ALA A 9 -14.72 -3.13 -14.17
N GLN A 10 -15.50 -3.62 -15.13
CA GLN A 10 -14.97 -4.17 -16.37
C GLN A 10 -14.39 -3.09 -17.29
N GLU A 11 -15.09 -1.97 -17.47
CA GLU A 11 -14.67 -0.86 -18.33
C GLU A 11 -13.40 -0.16 -17.82
N GLN A 12 -13.27 0.00 -16.51
CA GLN A 12 -12.11 0.63 -15.87
C GLN A 12 -10.98 -0.37 -15.61
N GLY A 13 -11.15 -1.65 -15.96
CA GLY A 13 -10.09 -2.65 -15.87
C GLY A 13 -9.76 -3.09 -14.45
N LEU A 14 -10.73 -3.09 -13.52
CA LEU A 14 -10.53 -3.43 -12.11
C LEU A 14 -9.99 -4.87 -11.90
N ALA A 15 -10.22 -5.76 -12.88
CA ALA A 15 -9.68 -7.12 -12.89
C ALA A 15 -8.15 -7.16 -12.82
N VAL A 16 -7.45 -6.10 -13.23
CA VAL A 16 -5.98 -6.00 -13.16
C VAL A 16 -5.46 -6.21 -11.73
N TYR A 17 -6.21 -5.82 -10.70
CA TYR A 17 -5.77 -5.98 -9.32
C TYR A 17 -5.77 -7.44 -8.88
N ALA A 18 -6.64 -8.29 -9.41
CA ALA A 18 -6.61 -9.72 -9.08
C ALA A 18 -5.32 -10.39 -9.56
N GLU A 19 -4.72 -9.88 -10.64
CA GLU A 19 -3.43 -10.35 -11.17
C GLU A 19 -2.24 -9.68 -10.48
N LEU A 20 -2.39 -8.41 -10.09
CA LEU A 20 -1.34 -7.61 -9.46
C LEU A 20 -1.19 -7.87 -7.95
N GLU A 21 -2.27 -8.14 -7.23
CA GLU A 21 -2.31 -8.30 -5.76
C GLU A 21 -1.26 -9.30 -5.25
N PRO A 22 -1.12 -10.52 -5.81
CA PRO A 22 -0.08 -11.45 -5.36
C PRO A 22 1.35 -10.93 -5.56
N ALA A 23 1.57 -10.04 -6.53
CA ALA A 23 2.87 -9.41 -6.75
C ALA A 23 3.11 -8.24 -5.78
N LEU A 24 2.09 -7.44 -5.49
CA LEU A 24 2.17 -6.37 -4.48
C LEU A 24 2.41 -6.94 -3.08
N ASP A 25 1.73 -8.02 -2.71
CA ASP A 25 1.92 -8.67 -1.40
C ASP A 25 3.35 -9.16 -1.24
N ARG A 26 3.84 -9.92 -2.23
CA ARG A 26 5.21 -10.44 -2.23
C ARG A 26 6.25 -9.32 -2.15
N LEU A 27 6.06 -8.25 -2.91
CA LEU A 27 6.94 -7.10 -2.92
C LEU A 27 6.89 -6.33 -1.60
N SER A 28 5.70 -6.19 -1.00
CA SER A 28 5.50 -5.57 0.31
C SER A 28 6.22 -6.35 1.41
N ILE A 29 6.06 -7.68 1.45
CA ILE A 29 6.78 -8.56 2.37
C ILE A 29 8.29 -8.44 2.15
N ALA A 30 8.75 -8.37 0.90
CA ALA A 30 10.16 -8.17 0.61
C ALA A 30 10.69 -6.82 1.15
N TYR A 31 9.96 -5.72 0.99
CA TYR A 31 10.34 -4.43 1.57
C TYR A 31 10.36 -4.47 3.10
N ILE A 32 9.38 -5.13 3.72
CA ILE A 32 9.32 -5.31 5.18
C ILE A 32 10.56 -6.06 5.65
N LEU A 33 10.88 -7.19 5.03
CA LEU A 33 12.05 -8.00 5.37
C LEU A 33 13.36 -7.23 5.17
N ALA A 34 13.50 -6.46 4.10
CA ALA A 34 14.67 -5.63 3.87
C ALA A 34 14.81 -4.55 4.95
N ALA A 35 13.71 -3.89 5.33
CA ALA A 35 13.71 -2.90 6.40
C ALA A 35 14.10 -3.51 7.75
N PHE A 36 13.54 -4.66 8.13
CA PHE A 36 13.93 -5.36 9.36
C PHE A 36 15.41 -5.76 9.35
N ALA A 37 15.93 -6.24 8.21
CA ALA A 37 17.35 -6.56 8.06
C ALA A 37 18.25 -5.31 8.20
N GLU A 38 17.87 -4.19 7.60
CA GLU A 38 18.59 -2.92 7.70
C GLU A 38 18.60 -2.37 9.14
N LEU A 39 17.48 -2.52 9.84
CA LEU A 39 17.36 -2.14 11.25
C LEU A 39 18.17 -3.06 12.18
N GLY A 40 18.65 -4.21 11.69
CA GLY A 40 19.47 -5.15 12.45
C GLY A 40 18.67 -6.23 13.19
N ALA A 41 17.42 -6.49 12.80
CA ALA A 41 16.60 -7.50 13.44
C ALA A 41 17.18 -8.91 13.26
N ASP A 42 17.37 -9.61 14.37
CA ASP A 42 17.73 -11.02 14.36
C ASP A 42 16.47 -11.87 14.27
N PHE A 43 16.19 -12.40 13.07
CA PHE A 43 15.13 -13.40 12.83
C PHE A 43 15.74 -14.78 12.58
N SER A 44 16.51 -15.25 13.56
CA SER A 44 16.99 -16.62 13.63
C SER A 44 15.86 -17.57 14.09
N PRO A 45 15.65 -18.73 13.45
CA PRO A 45 14.59 -19.68 13.83
C PRO A 45 14.63 -20.07 15.29
N GLY A 46 13.46 -20.08 15.92
CA GLY A 46 13.30 -20.38 17.35
C GLY A 46 13.55 -19.20 18.27
N GLN A 47 14.07 -18.07 17.76
CA GLN A 47 14.16 -16.83 18.53
C GLN A 47 12.78 -16.35 18.94
N ARG A 48 12.72 -15.76 20.14
CA ARG A 48 11.50 -15.22 20.72
C ARG A 48 11.71 -13.81 21.17
N PHE A 49 10.72 -12.96 20.92
CA PHE A 49 10.75 -11.55 21.32
C PHE A 49 9.34 -11.07 21.70
N THR A 50 9.28 -9.94 22.41
CA THR A 50 8.03 -9.18 22.56
C THR A 50 8.03 -8.04 21.56
N VAL A 51 6.84 -7.55 21.17
CA VAL A 51 6.72 -6.38 20.27
C VAL A 51 7.49 -5.19 20.85
N ASN A 52 7.29 -4.89 22.13
CA ASN A 52 7.96 -3.76 22.78
C ASN A 52 9.48 -3.96 22.86
N GLY A 53 9.94 -5.16 23.23
CA GLY A 53 11.38 -5.44 23.34
C GLY A 53 12.10 -5.33 22.01
N LEU A 54 11.55 -5.91 20.94
CA LEU A 54 12.15 -5.78 19.61
C LEU A 54 12.08 -4.33 19.10
N ALA A 55 10.98 -3.63 19.35
CA ALA A 55 10.87 -2.23 18.90
C ALA A 55 11.78 -1.28 19.69
N GLU A 56 12.12 -1.58 20.95
CA GLU A 56 13.19 -0.88 21.68
C GLU A 56 14.57 -1.21 21.10
N GLU A 57 14.86 -2.49 20.82
CA GLU A 57 16.11 -2.94 20.23
C GLU A 57 16.39 -2.30 18.86
N LEU A 58 15.36 -2.17 18.02
CA LEU A 58 15.46 -1.60 16.67
C LEU A 58 15.31 -0.06 16.64
N GLU A 59 15.12 0.57 17.80
CA GLU A 59 14.90 2.01 17.96
C GLU A 59 13.68 2.55 17.18
N ILE A 60 12.59 1.79 17.18
CA ILE A 60 11.34 2.17 16.51
C ILE A 60 10.69 3.36 17.22
N ALA A 61 10.39 4.42 16.46
CA ALA A 61 9.74 5.62 16.99
C ALA A 61 8.34 5.30 17.53
N ASP A 62 7.97 5.94 18.64
CA ASP A 62 6.71 5.65 19.35
C ASP A 62 5.46 5.85 18.48
N ILE A 63 5.49 6.85 17.59
CA ILE A 63 4.41 7.12 16.64
C ILE A 63 4.18 5.97 15.65
N HIS A 64 5.19 5.12 15.41
CA HIS A 64 5.13 4.01 14.46
C HIS A 64 4.93 2.64 15.11
N ARG A 65 4.76 2.54 16.44
CA ARG A 65 4.54 1.26 17.15
C ARG A 65 3.38 0.44 16.61
N ARG A 66 2.27 1.10 16.27
CA ARG A 66 1.09 0.44 15.68
C ARG A 66 1.36 -0.12 14.29
N LEU A 67 2.09 0.63 13.46
CA LEU A 67 2.50 0.16 12.13
C LEU A 67 3.45 -1.03 12.29
N PHE A 68 4.45 -0.91 13.16
CA PHE A 68 5.43 -1.95 13.45
C PHE A 68 4.77 -3.28 13.86
N GLU A 69 3.79 -3.26 14.78
CA GLU A 69 3.04 -4.47 15.14
C GLU A 69 2.30 -5.06 13.93
N ARG A 70 1.69 -4.22 13.09
CA ARG A 70 1.03 -4.71 11.87
C ARG A 70 2.02 -5.35 10.88
N LEU A 71 3.23 -4.82 10.76
CA LEU A 71 4.26 -5.44 9.90
C LEU A 71 4.66 -6.82 10.42
N LEU A 72 4.77 -7.00 11.74
CA LEU A 72 4.99 -8.32 12.35
C LEU A 72 3.81 -9.27 12.08
N ASP A 73 2.57 -8.78 12.18
CA ASP A 73 1.38 -9.56 11.84
C ASP A 73 1.40 -10.02 10.37
N MET A 74 1.82 -9.16 9.43
CA MET A 74 1.97 -9.54 8.02
C MET A 74 3.03 -10.63 7.83
N LEU A 75 4.16 -10.57 8.55
CA LEU A 75 5.15 -11.65 8.52
C LEU A 75 4.60 -12.95 9.15
N ALA A 76 3.63 -12.85 10.07
CA ALA A 76 2.93 -14.00 10.63
C ALA A 76 1.97 -14.64 9.62
N GLU A 77 1.26 -13.83 8.85
CA GLU A 77 0.35 -14.26 7.78
C GLU A 77 1.12 -15.08 6.73
N GLU A 78 2.39 -14.73 6.46
CA GLU A 78 3.31 -15.47 5.60
C GLU A 78 3.98 -16.69 6.28
N GLY A 79 3.68 -16.95 7.56
CA GLY A 79 4.24 -18.07 8.31
C GLY A 79 5.73 -17.94 8.68
N LEU A 80 6.30 -16.73 8.55
CA LEU A 80 7.67 -16.44 8.98
C LEU A 80 7.75 -16.27 10.50
N LEU A 81 6.71 -15.65 11.07
CA LEU A 81 6.53 -15.48 12.49
C LEU A 81 5.29 -16.23 12.99
N GLU A 82 5.26 -16.52 14.28
CA GLU A 82 4.09 -17.06 14.95
C GLU A 82 3.88 -16.34 16.27
N ARG A 83 2.63 -15.96 16.52
CA ARG A 83 2.23 -15.29 17.76
C ARG A 83 1.88 -16.34 18.81
N ASP A 84 2.70 -16.41 19.86
CA ASP A 84 2.52 -17.24 21.05
C ASP A 84 2.12 -16.32 22.22
N HIS A 85 0.82 -16.06 22.34
CA HIS A 85 0.25 -15.11 23.31
C HIS A 85 0.87 -13.69 23.19
N ALA A 86 1.72 -13.32 24.16
CA ALA A 86 2.40 -12.02 24.22
C ALA A 86 3.79 -12.04 23.55
N LEU A 87 4.24 -13.21 23.11
CA LEU A 87 5.52 -13.42 22.46
C LEU A 87 5.33 -13.71 20.98
N TRP A 88 6.34 -13.32 20.22
CA TRP A 88 6.53 -13.70 18.83
C TRP A 88 7.63 -14.73 18.78
N ARG A 89 7.46 -15.74 17.92
CA ARG A 89 8.48 -16.75 17.62
C ARG A 89 8.80 -16.71 16.14
N VAL A 90 10.09 -16.73 15.82
CA VAL A 90 10.55 -16.90 14.44
C VAL A 90 10.41 -18.37 14.05
N VAL A 91 9.59 -18.65 13.05
CA VAL A 91 9.31 -20.03 12.59
C VAL A 91 10.23 -20.42 11.45
N GLN A 92 10.41 -19.52 10.48
CA GLN A 92 11.25 -19.74 9.32
C GLN A 92 12.41 -18.75 9.29
N MET A 93 13.54 -19.19 8.76
CA MET A 93 14.75 -18.38 8.74
C MET A 93 14.68 -17.30 7.66
N MET A 94 15.08 -16.08 7.99
CA MET A 94 15.49 -15.06 7.00
C MET A 94 16.88 -15.38 6.39
N GLN A 95 17.16 -16.64 6.01
CA GLN A 95 18.41 -16.98 5.34
C GLN A 95 18.13 -17.57 3.98
N PRO A 96 18.78 -17.03 2.93
CA PRO A 96 18.94 -17.76 1.70
C PRO A 96 20.36 -18.25 1.48
N ALA A 97 20.45 -19.39 0.80
CA ALA A 97 21.64 -19.84 0.13
C ALA A 97 22.12 -18.76 -0.85
N ASP A 98 23.39 -18.36 -0.69
CA ASP A 98 24.27 -17.65 -1.62
C ASP A 98 23.69 -16.40 -2.31
N ALA A 99 24.16 -15.20 -1.93
CA ALA A 99 23.67 -13.89 -2.42
C ALA A 99 23.74 -13.65 -3.95
N LYS A 100 24.36 -14.55 -4.72
CA LYS A 100 24.43 -14.50 -6.20
C LYS A 100 23.53 -15.54 -6.87
N SER A 101 22.76 -16.32 -6.11
CA SER A 101 21.84 -17.31 -6.64
C SER A 101 20.54 -16.65 -7.11
N PRO A 102 19.95 -17.07 -8.25
CA PRO A 102 18.59 -16.67 -8.63
C PRO A 102 17.53 -17.11 -7.60
N LEU A 103 17.86 -18.02 -6.68
CA LEU A 103 17.02 -18.43 -5.55
C LEU A 103 17.15 -17.52 -4.32
N THR A 104 18.03 -16.51 -4.34
CA THR A 104 18.12 -15.52 -3.25
C THR A 104 16.83 -14.70 -3.22
N PRO A 105 16.09 -14.63 -2.11
CA PRO A 105 14.94 -13.76 -1.91
C PRO A 105 15.24 -12.30 -2.25
N LEU A 106 14.25 -11.65 -2.88
CA LEU A 106 14.27 -10.27 -3.35
C LEU A 106 14.80 -9.29 -2.28
N TRP A 107 14.35 -9.42 -1.04
CA TRP A 107 14.73 -8.53 0.05
C TRP A 107 16.23 -8.47 0.35
N LYS A 108 16.99 -9.53 0.03
CA LYS A 108 18.44 -9.59 0.24
C LYS A 108 19.23 -9.17 -1.01
N ARG A 109 18.66 -9.41 -2.20
CA ARG A 109 19.27 -8.97 -3.46
C ARG A 109 19.19 -7.45 -3.64
N GLY A 110 18.13 -6.82 -3.12
CA GLY A 110 17.93 -5.39 -3.20
C GLY A 110 17.56 -4.89 -4.61
N ASP A 111 17.20 -5.80 -5.53
CA ASP A 111 16.82 -5.53 -6.92
C ASP A 111 15.37 -5.03 -7.05
N PHE A 112 14.89 -4.31 -6.05
CA PHE A 112 13.52 -3.79 -5.97
C PHE A 112 13.14 -2.91 -7.17
N ASP A 113 14.06 -2.06 -7.65
CA ASP A 113 13.80 -1.22 -8.81
C ASP A 113 13.58 -2.04 -10.09
N ALA A 114 14.30 -3.15 -10.26
CA ALA A 114 14.13 -4.03 -11.41
C ALA A 114 12.81 -4.81 -11.34
N GLU A 115 12.44 -5.31 -10.16
CA GLU A 115 11.16 -5.98 -9.95
C GLU A 115 9.99 -5.01 -10.18
N CYS A 116 10.07 -3.80 -9.63
CA CYS A 116 9.09 -2.74 -9.87
C CYS A 116 8.98 -2.39 -11.36
N ALA A 117 10.10 -2.27 -12.08
CA ALA A 117 10.09 -1.98 -13.52
C ALA A 117 9.41 -3.12 -14.31
N ALA A 118 9.72 -4.38 -13.99
CA ALA A 118 9.10 -5.54 -14.64
C ALA A 118 7.59 -5.61 -14.38
N LEU A 119 7.13 -5.25 -13.18
CA LEU A 119 5.71 -5.16 -12.85
C LEU A 119 5.04 -3.98 -13.56
N LEU A 120 5.71 -2.84 -13.71
CA LEU A 120 5.19 -1.70 -14.46
C LEU A 120 5.02 -1.99 -15.95
N GLU A 121 5.93 -2.77 -16.54
CA GLU A 121 5.79 -3.23 -17.93
C GLU A 121 4.57 -4.15 -18.12
N GLN A 122 4.26 -4.98 -17.12
CA GLN A 122 3.11 -5.88 -17.14
C GLN A 122 1.79 -5.17 -16.79
N PHE A 123 1.84 -4.23 -15.85
CA PHE A 123 0.68 -3.55 -15.27
C PHE A 123 0.82 -2.01 -15.36
N PRO A 124 0.90 -1.43 -16.58
CA PRO A 124 1.14 0.01 -16.75
C PRO A 124 0.02 0.88 -16.16
N ALA A 125 -1.20 0.34 -16.04
CA ALA A 125 -2.34 1.01 -15.42
C ALA A 125 -2.18 1.22 -13.90
N CYS A 126 -1.25 0.49 -13.26
CA CYS A 126 -1.04 0.50 -11.81
C CYS A 126 0.25 1.24 -11.41
N VAL A 127 0.66 2.21 -12.22
CA VAL A 127 1.88 3.00 -12.00
C VAL A 127 1.84 3.77 -10.68
N ALA A 128 0.66 4.22 -10.26
CA ALA A 128 0.50 5.00 -9.05
C ALA A 128 0.75 4.15 -7.79
N GLU A 129 0.20 2.93 -7.76
CA GLU A 129 0.35 1.93 -6.71
C GLU A 129 1.80 1.47 -6.59
N LEU A 130 2.38 1.02 -7.71
CA LEU A 130 3.75 0.52 -7.75
C LEU A 130 4.76 1.62 -7.42
N GLY A 131 4.53 2.85 -7.92
CA GLY A 131 5.34 4.01 -7.60
C GLY A 131 5.30 4.37 -6.11
N LEU A 132 4.12 4.31 -5.49
CA LEU A 132 3.96 4.60 -4.06
C LEU A 132 4.59 3.53 -3.19
N LEU A 133 4.35 2.25 -3.51
CA LEU A 133 4.96 1.12 -2.80
C LEU A 133 6.48 1.19 -2.87
N ARG A 134 7.04 1.47 -4.06
CA ARG A 134 8.49 1.59 -4.25
C ARG A 134 9.09 2.70 -3.39
N ARG A 135 8.51 3.90 -3.43
CA ARG A 135 9.01 5.06 -2.64
C ARG A 135 8.93 4.81 -1.14
N CYS A 136 7.81 4.30 -0.66
CA CYS A 136 7.60 4.09 0.78
C CYS A 136 8.38 2.89 1.29
N GLY A 137 8.35 1.78 0.56
CA GLY A 137 9.04 0.54 0.91
C GLY A 137 10.56 0.74 1.00
N ALA A 138 11.15 1.48 0.06
CA ALA A 138 12.59 1.77 0.06
C ALA A 138 13.06 2.67 1.21
N GLN A 139 12.14 3.31 1.94
CA GLN A 139 12.44 4.19 3.07
C GLN A 139 11.85 3.66 4.38
N LEU A 140 11.33 2.43 4.39
CA LEU A 140 10.54 1.90 5.50
C LEU A 140 11.34 1.85 6.81
N ALA A 141 12.62 1.47 6.78
CA ALA A 141 13.48 1.46 7.97
C ALA A 141 13.63 2.86 8.58
N ALA A 142 14.00 3.84 7.76
CA ALA A 142 14.16 5.24 8.19
C ALA A 142 12.82 5.84 8.69
N VAL A 143 11.71 5.51 8.04
CA VAL A 143 10.36 5.90 8.50
C VAL A 143 10.07 5.27 9.87
N LEU A 144 10.33 3.98 10.07
CA LEU A 144 10.06 3.30 11.34
C LEU A 144 10.85 3.92 12.51
N ARG A 145 12.07 4.44 12.26
CA ARG A 145 12.86 5.21 13.23
C ARG A 145 12.46 6.68 13.36
N GLY A 146 11.55 7.17 12.53
CA GLY A 146 11.13 8.58 12.49
C GLY A 146 12.19 9.51 11.90
N GLU A 147 13.18 8.97 11.19
CA GLU A 147 14.24 9.73 10.51
C GLU A 147 13.72 10.38 9.22
N VAL A 148 12.70 9.76 8.61
CA VAL A 148 12.01 10.26 7.41
C VAL A 148 10.53 10.46 7.72
N ASP A 149 10.00 11.63 7.37
CA ASP A 149 8.57 11.89 7.47
C ASP A 149 7.80 11.10 6.40
N ALA A 150 6.97 10.14 6.83
CA ALA A 150 6.14 9.34 5.94
C ALA A 150 5.19 10.19 5.08
N LEU A 151 4.69 11.32 5.60
CA LEU A 151 3.80 12.18 4.82
C LEU A 151 4.52 12.82 3.64
N SER A 152 5.80 13.15 3.78
CA SER A 152 6.62 13.64 2.66
C SER A 152 6.77 12.61 1.54
N LEU A 153 6.79 11.31 1.86
CA LEU A 153 6.85 10.22 0.87
C LEU A 153 5.48 9.98 0.20
N LEU A 154 4.41 10.09 0.99
CA LEU A 154 3.04 9.87 0.53
C LEU A 154 2.45 11.07 -0.21
N PHE A 155 2.88 12.30 0.07
CA PHE A 155 2.25 13.53 -0.46
C PHE A 155 3.25 14.60 -0.91
N GLY A 156 4.55 14.28 -0.98
CA GLY A 156 5.56 15.19 -1.50
C GLY A 156 5.40 15.48 -3.00
N GLU A 157 6.25 16.37 -3.51
CA GLU A 157 6.21 16.88 -4.89
C GLU A 157 6.24 15.79 -5.98
N HIS A 158 6.85 14.64 -5.69
CA HIS A 158 6.95 13.50 -6.59
C HIS A 158 6.00 12.34 -6.23
N SER A 159 4.98 12.61 -5.40
CA SER A 159 4.01 11.59 -5.01
C SER A 159 2.98 11.32 -6.10
N SER A 160 2.71 10.04 -6.32
CA SER A 160 1.61 9.53 -7.14
C SER A 160 0.29 9.40 -6.36
N ALA A 161 0.16 9.95 -5.14
CA ALA A 161 -1.08 9.83 -4.36
C ALA A 161 -2.27 10.51 -5.05
N GLY A 162 -2.06 11.63 -5.74
CA GLY A 162 -3.11 12.26 -6.55
C GLY A 162 -3.62 11.33 -7.65
N GLU A 163 -2.69 10.73 -8.39
CA GLU A 163 -2.98 9.75 -9.45
C GLU A 163 -3.63 8.49 -8.87
N LEU A 164 -3.20 8.03 -7.70
CA LEU A 164 -3.80 6.88 -7.03
C LEU A 164 -5.29 7.11 -6.71
N TYR A 165 -5.65 8.30 -6.22
CA TYR A 165 -7.02 8.64 -5.85
C TYR A 165 -7.89 9.21 -7.00
N GLY A 166 -7.28 9.58 -8.13
CA GLY A 166 -7.99 10.11 -9.30
C GLY A 166 -8.03 9.15 -10.48
N GLU A 167 -6.90 8.54 -10.79
CA GLU A 167 -6.61 7.90 -12.07
C GLU A 167 -6.41 6.38 -11.98
N SER A 168 -6.22 5.83 -10.79
CA SER A 168 -6.15 4.37 -10.63
C SER A 168 -7.44 3.69 -11.12
N PRO A 169 -7.36 2.47 -11.66
CA PRO A 169 -8.56 1.70 -12.04
C PRO A 169 -9.63 1.66 -10.94
N TYR A 170 -9.22 1.49 -9.68
CA TYR A 170 -10.15 1.51 -8.55
C TYR A 170 -10.78 2.89 -8.33
N ALA A 171 -9.97 3.94 -8.30
CA ALA A 171 -10.45 5.30 -8.11
C ALA A 171 -11.42 5.72 -9.21
N ARG A 172 -11.15 5.39 -10.47
CA ARG A 172 -12.04 5.68 -11.60
C ARG A 172 -13.41 5.05 -11.43
N VAL A 173 -13.49 3.78 -11.02
CA VAL A 173 -14.79 3.12 -10.76
C VAL A 173 -15.58 3.87 -9.68
N VAL A 174 -14.94 4.13 -8.54
CA VAL A 174 -15.62 4.76 -7.39
C VAL A 174 -16.01 6.21 -7.70
N ASN A 175 -15.13 6.96 -8.35
CA ASN A 175 -15.37 8.35 -8.75
C ASN A 175 -16.51 8.44 -9.77
N HIS A 176 -16.61 7.50 -10.73
CA HIS A 176 -17.72 7.47 -11.69
C HIS A 176 -19.06 7.15 -11.01
N LEU A 177 -19.07 6.17 -10.11
CA LEU A 177 -20.27 5.84 -9.33
C LEU A 177 -20.76 7.02 -8.47
N LEU A 178 -19.82 7.78 -7.90
CA LEU A 178 -20.14 9.00 -7.14
C LEU A 178 -20.69 10.10 -8.05
N ALA A 179 -20.08 10.33 -9.22
CA ALA A 179 -20.56 11.30 -10.19
C ALA A 179 -21.99 10.98 -10.66
N ASP A 180 -22.27 9.72 -11.00
CA ASP A 180 -23.61 9.25 -11.39
C ASP A 180 -24.64 9.46 -10.28
N ALA A 181 -24.28 9.14 -9.04
CA ALA A 181 -25.16 9.33 -7.90
C ALA A 181 -25.50 10.82 -7.69
N VAL A 182 -24.49 11.69 -7.77
CA VAL A 182 -24.67 13.14 -7.61
C VAL A 182 -25.49 13.72 -8.77
N ALA A 183 -25.23 13.31 -10.01
CA ALA A 183 -26.00 13.70 -11.19
C ALA A 183 -27.48 13.33 -11.03
N ALA A 184 -27.76 12.10 -10.57
CA ALA A 184 -29.12 11.64 -10.32
C ALA A 184 -29.82 12.43 -9.21
N MET A 185 -29.08 12.88 -8.18
CA MET A 185 -29.62 13.77 -7.15
C MET A 185 -29.91 15.17 -7.68
N ALA A 186 -29.05 15.71 -8.55
CA ALA A 186 -29.21 17.03 -9.16
C ALA A 186 -30.44 17.04 -10.09
N ALA A 187 -30.59 16.02 -10.94
CA ALA A 187 -31.71 15.88 -11.88
C ALA A 187 -33.09 15.75 -11.18
N ARG A 188 -33.11 15.31 -9.92
CA ARG A 188 -34.34 15.18 -9.12
C ARG A 188 -34.68 16.44 -8.33
N GLN A 189 -33.87 17.50 -8.41
CA GLN A 189 -34.16 18.72 -7.66
C GLN A 189 -35.38 19.46 -8.22
N PRO A 190 -36.31 19.93 -7.36
CA PRO A 190 -37.42 20.75 -7.80
C PRO A 190 -36.94 22.05 -8.46
N SER A 191 -37.67 22.50 -9.48
CA SER A 191 -37.42 23.80 -10.11
C SER A 191 -37.37 24.92 -9.08
N GLY A 192 -36.37 25.80 -9.19
CA GLY A 192 -36.13 26.90 -8.25
C GLY A 192 -35.39 26.52 -6.96
N ARG A 193 -34.96 25.26 -6.81
CA ARG A 193 -34.09 24.84 -5.70
C ARG A 193 -32.68 24.50 -6.19
N CYS A 194 -31.68 24.90 -5.41
CA CYS A 194 -30.27 24.61 -5.67
C CYS A 194 -29.80 23.44 -4.81
N LEU A 195 -29.11 22.47 -5.43
CA LEU A 195 -28.38 21.42 -4.72
C LEU A 195 -27.14 22.03 -4.06
N ARG A 196 -26.93 21.74 -2.78
CA ARG A 196 -25.73 22.16 -2.03
C ARG A 196 -24.93 20.92 -1.67
N VAL A 197 -23.68 20.86 -2.12
CA VAL A 197 -22.78 19.72 -1.90
C VAL A 197 -21.60 20.20 -1.06
N LEU A 198 -21.20 19.38 -0.09
CA LEU A 198 -19.98 19.57 0.71
C LEU A 198 -19.16 18.29 0.64
N GLU A 199 -17.92 18.39 0.18
CA GLU A 199 -16.95 17.30 0.21
C GLU A 199 -16.01 17.48 1.41
N ILE A 200 -15.99 16.51 2.31
CA ILE A 200 -15.13 16.53 3.50
C ILE A 200 -13.83 15.79 3.14
N GLY A 201 -12.69 16.46 3.36
CA GLY A 201 -11.39 15.85 3.09
C GLY A 201 -11.09 15.67 1.60
N ALA A 202 -11.53 16.61 0.76
CA ALA A 202 -11.39 16.56 -0.70
C ALA A 202 -9.94 16.31 -1.18
N GLY A 203 -8.93 16.59 -0.35
CA GLY A 203 -7.56 16.13 -0.56
C GLY A 203 -7.01 16.54 -1.93
N THR A 204 -6.57 15.56 -2.70
CA THR A 204 -6.01 15.73 -4.05
C THR A 204 -7.03 16.17 -5.11
N GLY A 205 -8.32 16.19 -4.76
CA GLY A 205 -9.41 16.64 -5.63
C GLY A 205 -9.84 15.61 -6.68
N GLY A 206 -9.37 14.36 -6.62
CA GLY A 206 -9.72 13.33 -7.61
C GLY A 206 -11.23 13.09 -7.73
N THR A 207 -11.92 12.92 -6.60
CA THR A 207 -13.38 12.81 -6.57
C THR A 207 -14.06 14.11 -6.99
N THR A 208 -13.58 15.27 -6.51
CA THR A 208 -14.12 16.58 -6.92
C THR A 208 -14.09 16.76 -8.44
N GLN A 209 -12.97 16.43 -9.09
CA GLN A 209 -12.79 16.56 -10.54
C GLN A 209 -13.76 15.67 -11.32
N ALA A 210 -14.05 14.47 -10.82
CA ALA A 210 -15.01 13.57 -11.45
C ALA A 210 -16.46 14.02 -11.28
N VAL A 211 -16.81 14.57 -10.11
CA VAL A 211 -18.20 14.92 -9.76
C VAL A 211 -18.60 16.30 -10.30
N LEU A 212 -17.69 17.28 -10.31
CA LEU A 212 -17.99 18.67 -10.63
C LEU A 212 -18.62 18.88 -12.03
N PRO A 213 -18.23 18.16 -13.10
CA PRO A 213 -18.87 18.26 -14.41
C PRO A 213 -20.33 17.79 -14.45
N SER A 214 -20.78 17.03 -13.45
CA SER A 214 -22.13 16.46 -13.36
C SER A 214 -23.12 17.32 -12.56
N LEU A 215 -22.67 18.47 -12.04
CA LEU A 215 -23.44 19.38 -11.18
C LEU A 215 -23.96 20.63 -11.91
#